data_AF-A0AB37MEM6-F1
#
_entry.id   AF-A0AB37MEM6-F1
#
_cell.length_a   1.000
_cell.length_b   1.000
_cell.length_c   1.000
_cell.angle_alpha   90.00
_cell.angle_beta   90.00
_cell.angle_gamma   90.00
#
_symmetry.space_group_name_H-M   'P 1'
#
loop_
_entity.id
_entity.type
_entity.pdbx_description
1 polymer ?
#
loop_
_entity_poly.entity_id
_entity_poly.type
_entity_poly.pdbx_seq_one_letter_code
_entity_poly.pdbx_strand_id
1 'polypeptide(L)'
;KSNEAAGRKTAVDTRVRALEIQRERFVQFKTYLANTKIEALSRITNEFLQDIGSDIRIRFDGYTVLKSGKVREKISISLLRDGMDCGSFGKFSAGEAARVNLATILAMQKLVNSNCDGDKGLDLLVLDEILEAVDEAGLASMFEALNSLGGTVLVVSHGNVAEGYPHKLVIVKENGESRLGE
;
A
#
# COMPACT_ATOMS: atom_id res chain seq x y z
N LYS A 1 -13.36 -47.28 36.60
CA LYS A 1 -12.17 -46.39 36.52
C LYS A 1 -11.56 -46.34 35.11
N SER A 2 -11.19 -47.46 34.47
CA SER A 2 -10.56 -47.44 33.13
C SER A 2 -11.48 -46.93 32.00
N ASN A 3 -12.73 -47.41 31.91
CA ASN A 3 -13.70 -46.94 30.89
C ASN A 3 -14.07 -45.45 31.03
N GLU A 4 -14.07 -44.94 32.27
CA GLU A 4 -14.39 -43.54 32.54
C GLU A 4 -13.25 -42.60 32.10
N ALA A 5 -12.00 -43.02 32.31
CA ALA A 5 -10.82 -42.33 31.80
C ALA A 5 -10.76 -42.35 30.27
N ALA A 6 -11.11 -43.48 29.64
CA ALA A 6 -11.19 -43.59 28.19
C ALA A 6 -12.26 -42.64 27.60
N GLY A 7 -13.46 -42.60 28.19
CA GLY A 7 -14.52 -41.68 27.77
C GLY A 7 -14.14 -40.21 27.90
N ARG A 8 -13.46 -39.83 29.00
CA ARG A 8 -12.94 -38.46 29.18
C ARG A 8 -11.89 -38.12 28.12
N LYS A 9 -10.98 -39.04 27.79
CA LYS A 9 -9.98 -38.84 26.73
C LYS A 9 -10.66 -38.58 25.38
N THR A 10 -11.62 -39.41 24.99
CA THR A 10 -12.34 -39.24 23.71
C THR A 10 -13.09 -37.90 23.64
N ALA A 11 -13.69 -37.46 24.75
CA ALA A 11 -14.35 -36.15 24.81
C ALA A 11 -13.35 -34.99 24.66
N VAL A 12 -12.19 -35.09 25.29
CA VAL A 12 -11.10 -34.09 25.14
C VAL A 12 -10.57 -34.08 23.71
N ASP A 13 -10.28 -35.24 23.11
CA ASP A 13 -9.77 -35.35 21.75
C ASP A 13 -10.77 -34.76 20.73
N THR A 14 -12.07 -34.99 20.93
CA THR A 14 -13.12 -34.40 20.10
C THR A 14 -13.14 -32.88 20.20
N ARG A 15 -12.97 -32.35 21.42
CA ARG A 15 -12.93 -30.90 21.66
C ARG A 15 -11.67 -30.25 21.10
N VAL A 16 -10.51 -30.90 21.23
CA VAL A 16 -9.26 -30.45 20.61
C VAL A 16 -9.42 -30.37 19.10
N ARG A 17 -9.93 -31.42 18.45
CA ARG A 17 -10.17 -31.45 17.01
C ARG A 17 -11.11 -30.33 16.55
N ALA A 18 -12.18 -30.06 17.30
CA ALA A 18 -13.10 -28.96 17.01
C ALA A 18 -12.42 -27.59 17.08
N LEU A 19 -11.57 -27.37 18.11
CA LEU A 19 -10.80 -26.13 18.26
C LEU A 19 -9.73 -25.97 17.18
N GLU A 20 -9.10 -27.06 16.73
CA GLU A 20 -8.15 -27.03 15.61
C GLU A 20 -8.83 -26.61 14.31
N ILE A 21 -9.99 -27.19 13.99
CA ILE A 21 -10.80 -26.80 12.84
C ILE A 21 -11.22 -25.33 12.94
N GLN A 22 -11.64 -24.87 14.11
CA GLN A 22 -12.01 -23.48 14.33
C GLN A 22 -10.83 -22.53 14.11
N ARG A 23 -9.64 -22.90 14.62
CA ARG A 23 -8.40 -22.14 14.42
C ARG A 23 -8.07 -22.03 12.92
N GLU A 24 -8.14 -23.14 12.18
CA GLU A 24 -7.87 -23.15 10.74
C GLU A 24 -8.85 -22.26 9.97
N ARG A 25 -10.15 -22.36 10.27
CA ARG A 25 -11.18 -21.51 9.65
C ARG A 25 -10.96 -20.03 9.95
N PHE A 26 -10.57 -19.70 11.19
CA PHE A 26 -10.30 -18.31 11.56
C PHE A 26 -9.08 -17.74 10.81
N VAL A 27 -8.03 -18.55 10.60
CA VAL A 27 -6.89 -18.16 9.76
C VAL A 27 -7.37 -17.91 8.32
N GLN A 28 -8.06 -18.87 7.71
CA GLN A 28 -8.57 -18.74 6.33
C GLN A 28 -9.48 -17.53 6.14
N PHE A 29 -10.31 -17.22 7.14
CA PHE A 29 -11.19 -16.05 7.11
C PHE A 29 -10.38 -14.74 7.09
N LYS A 30 -9.34 -14.63 7.93
CA LYS A 30 -8.44 -13.46 7.88
C LYS A 30 -7.71 -13.36 6.54
N THR A 31 -7.28 -14.47 5.98
CA THR A 31 -6.67 -14.52 4.63
C THR A 31 -7.63 -13.99 3.59
N TYR A 32 -8.89 -14.44 3.62
CA TYR A 32 -9.92 -13.99 2.69
C TYR A 32 -10.17 -12.48 2.79
N LEU A 33 -10.31 -11.95 4.01
CA LEU A 33 -10.48 -10.51 4.23
C LEU A 33 -9.27 -9.71 3.74
N ALA A 34 -8.06 -10.19 4.02
CA ALA A 34 -6.83 -9.55 3.56
C ALA A 34 -6.76 -9.52 2.02
N ASN A 35 -7.06 -10.62 1.34
CA ASN A 35 -7.04 -10.68 -0.12
C ASN A 35 -8.07 -9.72 -0.75
N THR A 36 -9.25 -9.55 -0.14
CA THR A 36 -10.25 -8.58 -0.62
C THR A 36 -9.70 -7.15 -0.58
N LYS A 37 -8.97 -6.79 0.49
CA LYS A 37 -8.34 -5.46 0.60
C LYS A 37 -7.13 -5.31 -0.31
N ILE A 38 -6.38 -6.38 -0.55
CA ILE A 38 -5.25 -6.40 -1.48
C ILE A 38 -5.73 -6.20 -2.92
N GLU A 39 -6.84 -6.83 -3.31
CA GLU A 39 -7.44 -6.63 -4.63
C GLU A 39 -7.94 -5.19 -4.81
N ALA A 40 -8.59 -4.63 -3.78
CA ALA A 40 -9.01 -3.24 -3.78
C ALA A 40 -7.80 -2.28 -3.90
N LEU A 41 -6.74 -2.53 -3.14
CA LEU A 41 -5.48 -1.78 -3.22
C LEU A 41 -4.89 -1.87 -4.62
N SER A 42 -4.82 -3.08 -5.20
CA SER A 42 -4.31 -3.32 -6.55
C SER A 42 -5.09 -2.51 -7.59
N ARG A 43 -6.43 -2.50 -7.50
CA ARG A 43 -7.26 -1.72 -8.42
C ARG A 43 -6.98 -0.22 -8.29
N ILE A 44 -7.05 0.31 -7.07
CA ILE A 44 -6.90 1.75 -6.81
C ILE A 44 -5.49 2.23 -7.18
N THR A 45 -4.44 1.45 -6.90
CA THR A 45 -3.08 1.84 -7.29
C THR A 45 -2.94 1.92 -8.81
N ASN A 46 -3.56 0.99 -9.55
CA ASN A 46 -3.53 1.01 -11.01
C ASN A 46 -4.35 2.16 -11.61
N GLU A 47 -5.46 2.58 -10.96
CA GLU A 47 -6.18 3.81 -11.32
C GLU A 47 -5.24 5.02 -11.19
N PHE A 48 -4.56 5.20 -10.05
CA PHE A 48 -3.61 6.30 -9.87
C PHE A 48 -2.43 6.25 -10.85
N LEU A 49 -1.88 5.07 -11.11
CA LEU A 49 -0.81 4.90 -12.11
C LEU A 49 -1.28 5.31 -13.50
N GLN A 50 -2.52 5.00 -13.86
CA GLN A 50 -3.10 5.43 -15.12
C GLN A 50 -3.30 6.94 -15.18
N ASP A 51 -3.80 7.54 -14.10
CA ASP A 51 -4.08 8.99 -14.04
C ASP A 51 -2.80 9.83 -14.17
N ILE A 52 -1.67 9.35 -13.65
CA ILE A 52 -0.36 10.00 -13.81
C ILE A 52 0.36 9.63 -15.11
N GLY A 53 -0.33 8.99 -16.07
CA GLY A 53 0.21 8.64 -17.39
C GLY A 53 1.23 7.50 -17.41
N SER A 54 1.28 6.67 -16.37
CA SER A 54 2.20 5.53 -16.32
C SER A 54 1.71 4.37 -17.19
N ASP A 55 2.63 3.77 -17.96
CA ASP A 55 2.42 2.52 -18.71
C ASP A 55 2.54 1.27 -17.81
N ILE A 56 3.05 1.44 -16.59
CA ILE A 56 3.19 0.38 -15.60
C ILE A 56 1.87 0.08 -14.95
N ARG A 57 1.59 -1.21 -14.78
CA ARG A 57 0.58 -1.74 -13.86
C ARG A 57 1.24 -2.64 -12.83
N ILE A 58 0.64 -2.73 -11.66
CA ILE A 58 1.10 -3.62 -10.60
C ILE A 58 0.01 -4.61 -10.26
N ARG A 59 0.41 -5.85 -10.02
CA ARG A 59 -0.46 -6.89 -9.46
C ARG A 59 0.02 -7.20 -8.06
N PHE A 60 -0.89 -7.09 -7.11
CA PHE A 60 -0.66 -7.59 -5.76
C PHE A 60 -1.30 -8.97 -5.62
N ASP A 61 -0.50 -9.93 -5.16
CA ASP A 61 -0.93 -11.27 -4.85
C ASP A 61 -0.80 -11.48 -3.34
N GLY A 62 -1.89 -11.75 -2.62
CA GLY A 62 -1.87 -11.90 -1.16
C GLY A 62 -1.35 -13.25 -0.65
N TYR A 63 -1.05 -14.17 -1.55
CA TYR A 63 -0.49 -15.47 -1.24
C TYR A 63 0.46 -15.95 -2.34
N THR A 64 1.35 -16.87 -1.99
CA THR A 64 2.21 -17.57 -2.93
C THR A 64 2.00 -19.08 -2.81
N VAL A 65 1.81 -19.77 -3.93
CA VAL A 65 1.78 -21.24 -3.96
C VAL A 65 3.20 -21.75 -4.18
N LEU A 66 3.72 -22.52 -3.22
CA LEU A 66 5.05 -23.14 -3.34
C LEU A 66 5.03 -24.30 -4.34
N LYS A 67 6.21 -24.71 -4.84
CA LYS A 67 6.37 -25.91 -5.69
C LYS A 67 5.79 -27.18 -5.05
N SER A 68 5.69 -27.20 -3.72
CA SER A 68 5.08 -28.29 -2.93
C SER A 68 3.55 -28.24 -2.85
N GLY A 69 2.89 -27.24 -3.44
CA GLY A 69 1.45 -27.00 -3.33
C GLY A 69 1.00 -26.30 -2.04
N LYS A 70 1.91 -26.08 -1.07
CA LYS A 70 1.59 -25.33 0.15
C LYS A 70 1.36 -23.85 -0.18
N VAL A 71 0.26 -23.30 0.31
CA VAL A 71 -0.04 -21.87 0.26
C VAL A 71 0.71 -21.16 1.38
N ARG A 72 1.48 -20.15 1.04
CA ARG A 72 2.14 -19.25 1.98
C ARG A 72 1.46 -17.89 1.90
N GLU A 73 0.98 -17.39 3.03
CA GLU A 73 0.52 -16.01 3.15
C GLU A 73 1.73 -15.09 3.07
N LYS A 74 1.88 -14.46 1.90
CA LYS A 74 2.94 -13.50 1.61
C LYS A 74 2.41 -12.61 0.51
N ILE A 75 2.38 -11.30 0.77
CA ILE A 75 2.08 -10.32 -0.26
C ILE A 75 3.27 -10.27 -1.22
N SER A 76 3.02 -10.56 -2.49
CA SER A 76 3.96 -10.35 -3.58
C SER A 76 3.43 -9.31 -4.55
N ILE A 77 4.36 -8.56 -5.13
CA ILE A 77 4.07 -7.53 -6.12
C ILE A 77 4.81 -7.89 -7.40
N SER A 78 4.09 -7.93 -8.51
CA SER A 78 4.64 -8.13 -9.85
C SER A 78 4.31 -6.95 -10.75
N LEU A 79 5.27 -6.60 -11.61
CA LEU A 79 5.14 -5.55 -12.61
C LEU A 79 4.45 -6.11 -13.84
N LEU A 80 3.49 -5.37 -14.37
CA LEU A 80 2.84 -5.66 -15.64
C LEU A 80 3.08 -4.48 -16.61
N ARG A 81 3.56 -4.76 -17.81
CA ARG A 81 3.63 -3.81 -18.93
C ARG A 81 2.94 -4.45 -20.12
N ASP A 82 1.90 -3.80 -20.65
CA ASP A 82 1.03 -4.35 -21.70
C ASP A 82 0.46 -5.76 -21.37
N GLY A 83 0.19 -6.01 -20.08
CA GLY A 83 -0.28 -7.31 -19.60
C GLY A 83 0.79 -8.39 -19.43
N MET A 84 2.05 -8.12 -19.75
CA MET A 84 3.16 -9.05 -19.56
C MET A 84 3.87 -8.83 -18.21
N ASP A 85 4.11 -9.92 -17.49
CA ASP A 85 4.86 -9.92 -16.23
C ASP A 85 6.34 -9.61 -16.48
N CYS A 86 6.77 -8.42 -16.07
CA CYS A 86 8.14 -7.96 -16.26
C CYS A 86 9.04 -8.32 -15.07
N GLY A 87 8.50 -8.93 -14.01
CA GLY A 87 9.22 -9.35 -12.81
C GLY A 87 9.02 -8.43 -11.62
N SER A 88 10.04 -8.36 -10.77
CA SER A 88 9.94 -7.73 -9.45
C SER A 88 10.22 -6.22 -9.47
N PHE A 89 9.80 -5.56 -8.39
CA PHE A 89 10.01 -4.13 -8.13
C PHE A 89 11.46 -3.65 -8.32
N GLY A 90 12.46 -4.52 -8.08
CA GLY A 90 13.88 -4.16 -8.25
C GLY A 90 14.31 -3.90 -9.69
N LYS A 91 13.43 -4.10 -10.69
CA LYS A 91 13.69 -3.77 -12.09
C LYS A 91 13.22 -2.36 -12.49
N PHE A 92 12.54 -1.63 -11.61
CA PHE A 92 12.13 -0.26 -11.89
C PHE A 92 13.34 0.67 -12.01
N SER A 93 13.27 1.61 -12.95
CA SER A 93 14.08 2.84 -12.85
C SER A 93 13.66 3.63 -11.60
N ALA A 94 14.50 4.56 -11.15
CA ALA A 94 14.23 5.35 -9.95
C ALA A 94 12.91 6.15 -10.08
N GLY A 95 12.64 6.74 -11.24
CA GLY A 95 11.40 7.48 -11.49
C GLY A 95 10.15 6.59 -11.59
N GLU A 96 10.27 5.39 -12.17
CA GLU A 96 9.17 4.41 -12.17
C GLU A 96 8.87 3.91 -10.75
N ALA A 97 9.91 3.63 -9.97
CA ALA A 97 9.77 3.23 -8.57
C ALA A 97 9.09 4.35 -7.75
N ALA A 98 9.47 5.61 -7.97
CA ALA A 98 8.84 6.76 -7.33
C ALA A 98 7.36 6.89 -7.70
N ARG A 99 7.00 6.75 -8.99
CA ARG A 99 5.60 6.72 -9.46
C ARG A 99 4.77 5.62 -8.79
N VAL A 100 5.31 4.40 -8.74
CA VAL A 100 4.63 3.25 -8.12
C VAL A 100 4.49 3.42 -6.62
N ASN A 101 5.52 3.92 -5.94
CA ASN A 101 5.48 4.20 -4.51
C ASN A 101 4.41 5.25 -4.19
N LEU A 102 4.40 6.37 -4.92
CA LEU A 102 3.40 7.41 -4.73
C LEU A 102 2.00 6.88 -4.98
N ALA A 103 1.76 6.23 -6.12
CA ALA A 103 0.43 5.66 -6.43
C ALA A 103 -0.03 4.67 -5.36
N THR A 104 0.89 3.90 -4.77
CA THR A 104 0.58 2.98 -3.66
C THR A 104 0.22 3.74 -2.37
N ILE A 105 0.95 4.79 -2.03
CA ILE A 105 0.65 5.66 -0.88
C ILE A 105 -0.73 6.31 -1.05
N LEU A 106 -1.01 6.85 -2.23
CA LEU A 106 -2.31 7.44 -2.57
C LEU A 106 -3.45 6.43 -2.49
N ALA A 107 -3.22 5.23 -2.99
CA ALA A 107 -4.20 4.15 -2.90
C ALA A 107 -4.47 3.73 -1.45
N MET A 108 -3.43 3.64 -0.62
CA MET A 108 -3.58 3.38 0.82
C MET A 108 -4.37 4.49 1.50
N GLN A 109 -4.05 5.76 1.23
CA GLN A 109 -4.76 6.91 1.79
C GLN A 109 -6.25 6.89 1.42
N LYS A 110 -6.56 6.70 0.14
CA LYS A 110 -7.94 6.59 -0.36
C LYS A 110 -8.66 5.40 0.30
N LEU A 111 -7.99 4.26 0.45
CA LEU A 111 -8.56 3.07 1.08
C LEU A 111 -8.82 3.29 2.58
N VAL A 112 -7.91 3.94 3.30
CA VAL A 112 -8.09 4.27 4.73
C VAL A 112 -9.31 5.19 4.89
N ASN A 113 -9.36 6.30 4.16
CA ASN A 113 -10.45 7.28 4.29
C ASN A 113 -11.80 6.72 3.82
N SER A 114 -11.80 5.85 2.79
CA SER A 114 -13.04 5.19 2.33
C SER A 114 -13.59 4.14 3.30
N ASN A 115 -12.79 3.65 4.26
CA ASN A 115 -13.24 2.68 5.28
C ASN A 115 -13.58 3.36 6.62
N CYS A 116 -13.43 4.68 6.73
CA CYS A 116 -13.79 5.44 7.93
C CYS A 116 -15.18 6.06 7.77
N ASP A 117 -15.95 6.09 8.86
CA ASP A 117 -17.25 6.76 8.88
C ASP A 117 -17.06 8.29 8.93
N GLY A 118 -17.69 9.00 8.00
CA GLY A 118 -17.76 10.46 8.00
C GLY A 118 -16.38 11.12 7.97
N ASP A 119 -16.06 11.87 9.03
CA ASP A 119 -14.86 12.68 9.22
C ASP A 119 -13.75 11.97 10.04
N LYS A 120 -13.89 10.66 10.29
CA LYS A 120 -12.91 9.86 11.05
C LYS A 120 -11.74 9.37 10.20
N GLY A 121 -11.66 9.79 8.94
CA GLY A 121 -10.52 9.51 8.06
C GLY A 121 -9.25 10.22 8.54
N LEU A 122 -8.12 9.83 7.94
CA LEU A 122 -6.88 10.57 8.05
C LEU A 122 -6.81 11.55 6.86
N ASP A 123 -7.31 12.77 7.01
CA ASP A 123 -7.28 13.79 5.95
C ASP A 123 -5.94 14.54 5.87
N LEU A 124 -4.84 13.82 6.14
CA LEU A 124 -3.47 14.31 6.13
C LEU A 124 -2.55 13.31 5.44
N LEU A 125 -1.75 13.80 4.48
CA LEU A 125 -0.68 13.06 3.83
C LEU A 125 0.61 13.90 3.88
N VAL A 126 1.70 13.32 4.35
CA VAL A 126 3.01 13.98 4.39
C VAL A 126 4.01 13.16 3.56
N LEU A 127 4.60 13.81 2.57
CA LEU A 127 5.53 13.22 1.62
C LEU A 127 6.90 13.88 1.79
N ASP A 128 7.87 13.14 2.32
CA ASP A 128 9.20 13.67 2.62
C ASP A 128 10.24 13.19 1.60
N GLU A 129 10.68 14.07 0.71
CA GLU A 129 11.73 13.83 -0.30
C GLU A 129 11.50 12.62 -1.23
N ILE A 130 10.26 12.09 -1.31
CA ILE A 130 9.97 10.90 -2.12
C ILE A 130 9.82 11.17 -3.62
N LEU A 131 9.80 12.44 -4.04
CA LEU A 131 9.50 12.86 -5.41
C LEU A 131 10.74 13.27 -6.23
N GLU A 132 11.94 13.20 -5.65
CA GLU A 132 13.17 13.73 -6.27
C GLU A 132 13.63 12.99 -7.52
N ALA A 133 13.27 11.70 -7.64
CA ALA A 133 13.67 10.86 -8.76
C ALA A 133 12.76 11.03 -10.01
N VAL A 134 11.79 11.94 -9.96
CA VAL A 134 10.76 12.13 -10.99
C VAL A 134 11.11 13.36 -11.83
N ASP A 135 10.86 13.28 -13.14
CA ASP A 135 11.00 14.40 -14.06
C ASP A 135 9.90 15.45 -13.88
N GLU A 136 10.07 16.62 -14.49
CA GLU A 136 9.13 17.75 -14.36
C GLU A 136 7.70 17.41 -14.79
N ALA A 137 7.56 16.68 -15.91
CA ALA A 137 6.26 16.23 -16.42
C ALA A 137 5.60 15.22 -15.47
N GLY A 138 6.37 14.29 -14.91
CA GLY A 138 5.90 13.34 -13.91
C GLY A 138 5.49 14.05 -12.62
N LEU A 139 6.28 15.02 -12.15
CA LEU A 139 5.95 15.83 -10.98
C LEU A 139 4.62 16.56 -11.15
N ALA A 140 4.42 17.25 -12.28
CA ALA A 140 3.16 17.95 -12.56
C ALA A 140 1.94 17.00 -12.50
N SER A 141 2.05 15.84 -13.14
CA SER A 141 0.98 14.82 -13.14
C SER A 141 0.71 14.26 -11.74
N MET A 142 1.76 14.01 -10.96
CA MET A 142 1.65 13.58 -9.56
C MET A 142 0.94 14.61 -8.69
N PHE A 143 1.22 15.88 -8.95
CA PHE A 143 0.65 17.00 -8.23
C PHE A 143 -0.84 17.21 -8.52
N GLU A 144 -1.26 17.04 -9.76
CA GLU A 144 -2.68 16.98 -10.11
C GLU A 144 -3.39 15.85 -9.36
N ALA A 145 -2.78 14.66 -9.30
CA ALA A 145 -3.32 13.53 -8.55
C ALA A 145 -3.42 13.83 -7.03
N LEU A 146 -2.40 14.46 -6.44
CA LEU A 146 -2.41 14.87 -5.02
C LEU A 146 -3.53 15.87 -4.72
N ASN A 147 -3.72 16.87 -5.59
CA ASN A 147 -4.78 17.85 -5.43
C ASN A 147 -6.19 17.23 -5.55
N SER A 148 -6.34 16.18 -6.39
CA SER A 148 -7.61 15.47 -6.56
C SER A 148 -8.08 14.70 -5.31
N LEU A 149 -7.21 14.42 -4.34
CA LEU A 149 -7.55 13.70 -3.12
C LEU A 149 -8.52 14.48 -2.22
N GLY A 150 -8.51 15.82 -2.31
CA GLY A 150 -9.37 16.70 -1.51
C GLY A 150 -9.00 16.80 -0.02
N GLY A 151 -7.86 16.22 0.40
CA GLY A 151 -7.33 16.31 1.77
C GLY A 151 -6.12 17.23 1.89
N THR A 152 -5.56 17.34 3.10
CA THR A 152 -4.32 18.11 3.32
C THR A 152 -3.11 17.27 2.89
N VAL A 153 -2.35 17.76 1.91
CA VAL A 153 -1.11 17.13 1.46
C VAL A 153 0.06 18.08 1.72
N LEU A 154 1.06 17.62 2.47
CA LEU A 154 2.32 18.32 2.69
C LEU A 154 3.42 17.59 1.92
N VAL A 155 4.16 18.33 1.09
CA VAL A 155 5.25 17.78 0.30
C VAL A 155 6.53 18.54 0.63
N VAL A 156 7.58 17.79 1.02
CA VAL A 156 8.93 18.30 1.26
C VAL A 156 9.79 17.91 0.06
N SER A 157 10.50 18.88 -0.50
CA SER A 157 11.35 18.68 -1.67
C SER A 157 12.45 19.75 -1.74
N HIS A 158 13.58 19.38 -2.33
CA HIS A 158 14.66 20.31 -2.67
C HIS A 158 14.44 20.91 -4.07
N GLY A 159 14.02 22.18 -4.14
CA GLY A 159 14.23 23.08 -5.29
C GLY A 159 13.37 22.85 -6.56
N ASN A 160 13.16 21.62 -7.00
CA ASN A 160 12.57 21.34 -8.33
C ASN A 160 11.03 21.39 -8.37
N VAL A 161 10.40 21.26 -7.21
CA VAL A 161 8.94 21.12 -7.06
C VAL A 161 8.25 22.46 -6.79
N ALA A 162 8.99 23.40 -6.18
CA ALA A 162 8.41 24.55 -5.50
C ALA A 162 8.08 25.74 -6.43
N GLU A 163 8.58 25.77 -7.66
CA GLU A 163 8.47 26.97 -8.51
C GLU A 163 7.02 27.24 -8.99
N GLY A 164 6.18 26.20 -9.11
CA GLY A 164 4.80 26.34 -9.61
C GLY A 164 3.69 26.28 -8.57
N TYR A 165 3.99 25.94 -7.30
CA TYR A 165 2.95 25.71 -6.29
C TYR A 165 2.52 27.00 -5.59
N PRO A 166 1.19 27.30 -5.52
CA PRO A 166 0.70 28.55 -4.95
C PRO A 166 0.89 28.63 -3.43
N HIS A 167 0.93 27.48 -2.74
CA HIS A 167 1.10 27.39 -1.30
C HIS A 167 2.43 26.72 -0.98
N LYS A 168 3.44 27.54 -0.65
CA LYS A 168 4.79 27.08 -0.33
C LYS A 168 5.27 27.66 0.99
N LEU A 169 6.02 26.86 1.74
CA LEU A 169 6.81 27.29 2.89
C LEU A 169 8.27 27.06 2.55
N VAL A 170 9.02 28.15 2.43
CA VAL A 170 10.45 28.08 2.13
C VAL A 170 11.20 27.96 3.46
N ILE A 171 12.10 26.98 3.58
CA ILE A 171 12.99 26.84 4.74
C ILE A 171 14.38 27.29 4.31
N VAL A 172 14.94 28.28 5.01
CA VAL A 172 16.31 28.77 4.79
C VAL A 172 17.17 28.50 6.02
N LYS A 173 18.46 28.21 5.82
CA LYS A 173 19.42 28.01 6.90
C LYS A 173 20.41 29.17 6.93
N GLU A 174 20.37 29.95 7.99
CA GLU A 174 21.22 31.13 8.19
C GLU A 174 21.94 31.03 9.52
N ASN A 175 23.26 31.23 9.54
CA ASN A 175 24.07 31.19 10.77
C ASN A 175 23.91 29.90 11.60
N GLY A 176 23.58 28.78 10.96
CA GLY A 176 23.36 27.49 11.63
C GLY A 176 21.93 27.27 12.13
N GLU A 177 21.04 28.24 12.01
CA GLU A 177 19.63 28.17 12.41
C GLU A 177 18.70 28.06 11.19
N SER A 178 17.66 27.24 11.29
CA SER A 178 16.62 27.15 10.26
C SER A 178 15.53 28.20 10.51
N ARG A 179 15.14 28.93 9.47
CA ARG A 179 14.09 29.97 9.49
C ARG A 179 13.10 29.74 8.36
N LEU A 180 11.87 30.23 8.51
CA LEU A 180 10.94 30.37 7.39
C LEU A 180 11.43 31.53 6.51
N GLY A 181 11.67 31.26 5.24
CA GLY A 181 11.93 32.29 4.22
C GLY A 181 10.65 33.03 3.84
N GLU A 182 10.81 34.23 3.28
CA GLU A 182 9.71 34.99 2.65
C GLU A 182 9.20 34.34 1.37
#